data_AF-A0A9P4HJQ8-F1
#
_entry.id   AF-A0A9P4HJQ8-F1
#
_cell.length_a   1.000
_cell.length_b   1.000
_cell.length_c   1.000
_cell.angle_alpha   90.00
_cell.angle_beta   90.00
_cell.angle_gamma   90.00
#
_symmetry.space_group_name_H-M   'P 1'
#
loop_
_entity.id
_entity.type
_entity.pdbx_description
1 polymer ?
#
loop_
_entity_poly.entity_id
_entity_poly.type
_entity_poly.pdbx_seq_one_letter_code
_entity_poly.pdbx_strand_id
1 'polypeptide(L)'
;MPPTRTFGCKQCGKGSAKKYYQRRTLVQYALLASAGLATFYKVKSPRARAATLGLSFPGAGFVAVYTLPSVVALLTTLATVPLILFMWFGCGGLAFPILLWVGSDLLAALLARETVLESAGAIVTAACVLGITYITWQTQLGNRQAEKKREERNAFLAEAVQENQSMAQQVPSPESREADLRTLRFVQWVLEMGLAPMDDFSYQYVTPALELDMRPLLISYTVLK
;
A
#
# COMPACT_ATOMS: atom_id res chain seq x y z
N MET A 1 -31.20 20.79 -25.39
CA MET A 1 -30.07 20.70 -24.45
C MET A 1 -30.00 19.29 -23.89
N PRO A 2 -29.00 18.48 -24.25
CA PRO A 2 -28.83 17.16 -23.65
C PRO A 2 -28.35 17.31 -22.20
N PRO A 3 -28.78 16.41 -21.29
CA PRO A 3 -28.35 16.45 -19.90
C PRO A 3 -26.85 16.25 -19.81
N THR A 4 -26.17 17.19 -19.16
CA THR A 4 -24.77 17.09 -18.76
C THR A 4 -24.62 15.81 -17.94
N ARG A 5 -24.02 14.75 -18.52
CA ARG A 5 -23.59 13.59 -17.75
C ARG A 5 -22.48 14.05 -16.83
N THR A 6 -22.83 14.41 -15.60
CA THR A 6 -21.87 14.52 -14.52
C THR A 6 -21.33 13.11 -14.29
N PHE A 7 -20.15 12.80 -14.84
CA PHE A 7 -19.35 11.64 -14.46
C PHE A 7 -18.79 11.86 -13.04
N GLY A 8 -19.70 12.03 -12.07
CA GLY A 8 -19.39 12.09 -10.66
C GLY A 8 -19.14 10.68 -10.19
N CYS A 9 -17.94 10.16 -10.41
CA CYS A 9 -17.50 8.93 -9.77
C CYS A 9 -17.35 9.19 -8.27
N LYS A 10 -18.47 9.15 -7.51
CA LYS A 10 -18.52 9.32 -6.04
C LYS A 10 -17.70 8.26 -5.28
N GLN A 11 -17.04 7.34 -5.99
CA GLN A 11 -16.22 6.25 -5.45
C GLN A 11 -14.78 6.23 -5.95
N CYS A 12 -14.39 7.08 -6.91
CA CYS A 12 -13.02 7.14 -7.39
C CYS A 12 -12.11 7.61 -6.24
N GLY A 13 -11.15 6.77 -5.85
CA GLY A 13 -10.22 7.07 -4.75
C GLY A 13 -10.62 6.57 -3.35
N LYS A 14 -11.74 5.86 -3.16
CA LYS A 14 -12.13 5.31 -1.84
C LYS A 14 -11.30 4.10 -1.36
N GLY A 15 -10.30 3.67 -2.14
CA GLY A 15 -9.32 2.68 -1.70
C GLY A 15 -9.90 1.28 -1.42
N SER A 16 -10.92 0.85 -2.16
CA SER A 16 -11.53 -0.49 -2.02
C SER A 16 -10.50 -1.61 -2.11
N ALA A 17 -9.59 -1.55 -3.09
CA ALA A 17 -8.49 -2.50 -3.25
C ALA A 17 -7.56 -2.51 -2.02
N LYS A 18 -7.12 -1.32 -1.56
CA LYS A 18 -6.30 -1.19 -0.34
C LYS A 18 -6.99 -1.84 0.86
N LYS A 19 -8.28 -1.53 1.08
CA LYS A 19 -9.05 -2.07 2.20
C LYS A 19 -9.18 -3.60 2.12
N TYR A 20 -9.40 -4.14 0.91
CA TYR A 20 -9.47 -5.57 0.67
C TYR A 20 -8.16 -6.28 1.05
N TYR A 21 -7.03 -5.83 0.51
CA TYR A 21 -5.73 -6.42 0.81
C TYR A 21 -5.35 -6.27 2.28
N GLN A 22 -5.59 -5.08 2.88
CA GLN A 22 -5.34 -4.86 4.30
C GLN A 22 -6.16 -5.81 5.18
N ARG A 23 -7.45 -5.98 4.92
CA ARG A 23 -8.31 -6.88 5.69
C ARG A 23 -7.86 -8.34 5.53
N ARG A 24 -7.53 -8.76 4.31
CA ARG A 24 -7.03 -10.11 4.06
C ARG A 24 -5.75 -10.38 4.83
N THR A 25 -4.76 -9.49 4.75
CA THR A 25 -3.49 -9.62 5.48
C THR A 25 -3.70 -9.60 6.99
N LEU A 26 -4.58 -8.73 7.49
CA LEU A 26 -4.92 -8.67 8.92
C LEU A 26 -5.51 -10.00 9.41
N VAL A 27 -6.44 -10.60 8.65
CA VAL A 27 -7.04 -11.89 9.00
C VAL A 27 -5.98 -12.99 9.00
N GLN A 28 -5.12 -13.04 7.97
CA GLN A 28 -4.03 -14.03 7.90
C GLN A 28 -3.09 -13.91 9.10
N TYR A 29 -2.71 -12.69 9.48
CA TYR A 29 -1.85 -12.45 10.63
C TYR A 29 -2.54 -12.77 11.95
N ALA A 30 -3.82 -12.43 12.10
CA ALA A 30 -4.61 -12.75 13.29
C ALA A 30 -4.71 -14.27 13.49
N LEU A 31 -4.91 -15.04 12.40
CA LEU A 31 -4.90 -16.50 12.45
C LEU A 31 -3.53 -17.04 12.82
N LEU A 32 -2.46 -16.50 12.24
CA LEU A 32 -1.08 -16.92 12.52
C LEU A 32 -0.69 -16.65 13.98
N ALA A 33 -0.98 -15.45 14.49
CA ALA A 33 -0.74 -15.06 15.88
C ALA A 33 -1.58 -15.90 16.84
N SER A 34 -2.86 -16.15 16.52
CA SER A 34 -3.73 -17.00 17.34
C SER A 34 -3.23 -18.45 17.39
N ALA A 35 -2.74 -18.98 16.27
CA ALA A 35 -2.14 -20.31 16.20
C ALA A 35 -0.84 -20.39 17.02
N GLY A 36 0.02 -19.36 16.92
CA GLY A 36 1.23 -19.23 17.72
C GLY A 36 0.93 -19.20 19.22
N LEU A 37 -0.01 -18.36 19.64
CA LEU A 37 -0.44 -18.24 21.03
C LEU A 37 -1.09 -19.52 21.56
N ALA A 38 -1.97 -20.16 20.77
CA ALA A 38 -2.58 -21.43 21.14
C ALA A 38 -1.52 -22.54 21.32
N THR A 39 -0.52 -22.59 20.44
CA THR A 39 0.57 -23.56 20.52
C THR A 39 1.48 -23.29 21.72
N PHE A 40 1.75 -22.01 22.02
CA PHE A 40 2.51 -21.59 23.19
C PHE A 40 1.92 -22.12 24.51
N TYR A 41 0.59 -22.16 24.65
CA TYR A 41 -0.06 -22.65 25.88
C TYR A 41 -0.31 -24.16 25.90
N LYS A 42 -0.39 -24.83 24.74
CA LYS A 42 -0.71 -26.27 24.66
C LYS A 42 0.51 -27.19 24.63
N VAL A 43 1.64 -26.72 24.07
CA VAL A 43 2.84 -27.55 23.89
C VAL A 43 3.72 -27.50 25.14
N LYS A 44 4.25 -28.65 25.56
CA LYS A 44 5.13 -28.75 26.74
C LYS A 44 6.58 -28.36 26.48
N SER A 45 7.07 -28.51 25.24
CA SER A 45 8.47 -28.24 24.89
C SER A 45 8.77 -26.74 24.93
N PRO A 46 9.67 -26.25 25.82
CA PRO A 46 10.00 -24.83 25.95
C PRO A 46 10.49 -24.21 24.64
N ARG A 47 11.27 -24.96 23.85
CA ARG A 47 11.77 -24.52 22.54
C ARG A 47 10.66 -24.30 21.53
N ALA A 48 9.72 -25.24 21.47
CA ALA A 48 8.56 -25.11 20.58
C ALA A 48 7.65 -23.95 21.01
N ARG A 49 7.47 -23.74 22.33
CA ARG A 49 6.74 -22.58 22.86
C ARG A 49 7.41 -21.27 22.44
N ALA A 50 8.72 -21.12 22.66
CA ALA A 50 9.44 -19.92 22.27
C ALA A 50 9.37 -19.65 20.75
N ALA A 51 9.62 -20.64 19.90
CA ALA A 51 9.48 -20.48 18.44
C ALA A 51 8.06 -20.11 18.02
N THR A 52 7.04 -20.77 18.57
CA THR A 52 5.64 -20.55 18.15
C THR A 52 5.10 -19.20 18.60
N LEU A 53 5.60 -18.64 19.69
CA LEU A 53 5.27 -17.26 20.07
C LEU A 53 5.79 -16.24 19.04
N GLY A 54 6.90 -16.55 18.38
CA GLY A 54 7.48 -15.79 17.26
C GLY A 54 6.54 -15.59 16.07
N LEU A 55 5.59 -16.51 15.86
CA LEU A 55 4.53 -16.36 14.84
C LEU A 55 3.65 -15.11 15.05
N SER A 56 3.62 -14.57 16.27
CA SER A 56 2.86 -13.35 16.59
C SER A 56 3.59 -12.06 16.22
N PHE A 57 4.93 -12.07 16.22
CA PHE A 57 5.78 -10.92 15.87
C PHE A 57 7.25 -11.38 15.81
N PRO A 58 8.06 -10.92 14.85
CA PRO A 58 9.48 -11.31 14.75
C PRO A 58 10.24 -10.98 16.04
N GLY A 59 10.82 -12.01 16.66
CA GLY A 59 11.54 -11.91 17.94
C GLY A 59 10.65 -12.01 19.19
N ALA A 60 9.33 -12.18 19.08
CA ALA A 60 8.45 -12.37 20.23
C ALA A 60 8.86 -13.59 21.10
N GLY A 61 9.43 -14.62 20.48
CA GLY A 61 9.97 -15.78 21.20
C GLY A 61 11.05 -15.42 22.22
N PHE A 62 11.83 -14.34 21.99
CA PHE A 62 12.85 -13.90 22.95
C PHE A 62 12.25 -13.41 24.27
N VAL A 63 11.01 -12.87 24.24
CA VAL A 63 10.28 -12.49 25.46
C VAL A 63 9.96 -13.71 26.32
N ALA A 64 9.64 -14.85 25.69
CA ALA A 64 9.41 -16.11 26.40
C ALA A 64 10.69 -16.69 27.02
N VAL A 65 11.85 -16.49 26.38
CA VAL A 65 13.13 -16.98 26.91
C VAL A 65 13.60 -16.15 28.11
N TYR A 66 13.45 -14.81 28.05
CA TYR A 66 13.75 -13.88 29.16
C TYR A 66 15.14 -14.06 29.80
N THR A 67 16.16 -14.35 28.99
CA THR A 67 17.57 -14.35 29.39
C THR A 67 18.31 -13.15 28.81
N LEU A 68 19.45 -12.78 29.39
CA LEU A 68 20.26 -11.67 28.88
C LEU A 68 20.60 -11.80 27.37
N PRO A 69 21.06 -12.97 26.86
CA PRO A 69 21.28 -13.14 25.42
C PRO A 69 20.02 -12.94 24.57
N SER A 70 18.85 -13.38 25.07
CA SER A 70 17.59 -13.20 24.34
C SER A 70 17.14 -11.74 24.30
N VAL A 71 17.38 -10.97 25.36
CA VAL A 71 17.08 -9.52 25.37
C VAL A 71 17.97 -8.80 24.35
N VAL A 72 19.27 -9.12 24.31
CA VAL A 72 20.18 -8.57 23.30
C VAL A 72 19.70 -8.96 21.89
N ALA A 73 19.36 -10.23 21.65
CA ALA A 73 18.86 -10.70 20.37
C ALA A 73 17.56 -10.00 19.94
N LEU A 74 16.64 -9.74 20.88
CA LEU A 74 15.41 -8.98 20.62
C LEU A 74 15.73 -7.54 20.20
N LEU A 75 16.59 -6.84 20.94
CA LEU A 75 17.00 -5.47 20.61
C LEU A 75 17.71 -5.40 19.26
N THR A 76 18.60 -6.37 18.96
CA THR A 76 19.27 -6.48 17.67
C THR A 76 18.26 -6.72 16.55
N THR A 77 17.29 -7.63 16.75
CA THR A 77 16.23 -7.90 15.77
C THR A 77 15.44 -6.62 15.45
N LEU A 78 15.02 -5.87 16.49
CA LEU A 78 14.31 -4.60 16.34
C LEU A 78 15.15 -3.54 15.63
N ALA A 79 16.43 -3.41 15.98
CA ALA A 79 17.36 -2.49 15.34
C ALA A 79 17.64 -2.84 13.86
N THR A 80 17.49 -4.11 13.47
CA THR A 80 17.73 -4.59 12.10
C THR A 80 16.50 -4.39 11.20
N VAL A 81 15.29 -4.20 11.76
CA VAL A 81 14.07 -3.93 10.98
C VAL A 81 14.24 -2.81 9.94
N PRO A 82 14.75 -1.60 10.26
CA PRO A 82 14.92 -0.55 9.24
C PRO A 82 15.89 -0.95 8.13
N LEU A 83 16.96 -1.69 8.45
CA LEU A 83 17.90 -2.21 7.45
C LEU A 83 17.23 -3.24 6.54
N ILE A 84 16.45 -4.16 7.10
CA ILE A 84 15.72 -5.18 6.34
C ILE A 84 14.65 -4.55 5.45
N LEU A 85 13.95 -3.51 5.93
CA LEU A 85 13.03 -2.74 5.09
C LEU A 85 13.78 -2.05 3.94
N PHE A 86 14.94 -1.45 4.21
CA PHE A 86 15.78 -0.85 3.18
C PHE A 86 16.24 -1.89 2.14
N MET A 87 16.70 -3.06 2.54
CA MET A 87 17.10 -4.13 1.62
C MET A 87 15.92 -4.70 0.83
N TRP A 88 14.76 -4.85 1.45
CA TRP A 88 13.55 -5.31 0.78
C TRP A 88 13.12 -4.35 -0.33
N PHE A 89 13.01 -3.05 -0.03
CA PHE A 89 12.62 -2.05 -1.03
C PHE A 89 13.72 -1.74 -2.03
N GLY A 90 14.99 -1.70 -1.59
CA GLY A 90 16.13 -1.31 -2.42
C GLY A 90 16.57 -2.40 -3.40
N CYS A 91 16.53 -3.67 -2.98
CA CYS A 91 16.95 -4.80 -3.82
C CYS A 91 15.77 -5.61 -4.40
N GLY A 92 14.52 -5.24 -4.07
CA GLY A 92 13.32 -6.01 -4.45
C GLY A 92 13.21 -7.39 -3.80
N GLY A 93 14.05 -7.69 -2.80
CA GLY A 93 14.15 -9.01 -2.19
C GLY A 93 13.08 -9.25 -1.13
N LEU A 94 11.98 -9.93 -1.48
CA LEU A 94 10.94 -10.32 -0.52
C LEU A 94 11.44 -11.31 0.56
N ALA A 95 12.59 -11.96 0.33
CA ALA A 95 13.17 -12.92 1.25
C ALA A 95 13.66 -12.31 2.57
N PHE A 96 14.08 -11.04 2.60
CA PHE A 96 14.73 -10.46 3.78
C PHE A 96 13.81 -10.40 5.02
N PRO A 97 12.56 -9.90 4.95
CA PRO A 97 11.65 -9.93 6.09
C PRO A 97 11.31 -11.35 6.55
N ILE A 98 11.19 -12.29 5.61
CA ILE A 98 10.91 -13.71 5.93
C ILE A 98 12.09 -14.33 6.67
N LEU A 99 13.32 -14.08 6.22
CA LEU A 99 14.54 -14.56 6.87
C LEU A 99 14.74 -13.95 8.26
N LEU A 100 14.50 -12.65 8.42
CA LEU A 100 14.54 -12.00 9.75
C LEU A 100 13.55 -12.68 10.69
N TRP A 101 12.33 -12.89 10.23
CA TRP A 101 11.26 -13.45 11.05
C TRP A 101 11.57 -14.91 11.45
N VAL A 102 11.73 -15.80 10.47
CA VAL A 102 12.02 -17.22 10.72
C VAL A 102 13.35 -17.38 11.48
N GLY A 103 14.36 -16.59 11.14
CA GLY A 103 15.66 -16.60 11.81
C GLY A 103 15.55 -16.23 13.28
N SER A 104 14.77 -15.19 13.61
CA SER A 104 14.53 -14.80 15.01
C SER A 104 13.78 -15.87 15.80
N ASP A 105 12.82 -16.56 15.19
CA ASP A 105 12.02 -17.60 15.83
C ASP A 105 12.84 -18.86 16.11
N LEU A 106 13.68 -19.27 15.14
CA LEU A 106 14.62 -20.36 15.30
C LEU A 106 15.66 -20.05 16.38
N LEU A 107 16.23 -18.84 16.37
CA LEU A 107 17.19 -18.42 17.38
C LEU A 107 16.57 -18.40 18.78
N ALA A 108 15.31 -17.96 18.92
CA ALA A 108 14.59 -18.01 20.19
C ALA A 108 14.43 -19.46 20.69
N ALA A 109 14.10 -20.40 19.81
CA ALA A 109 14.03 -21.83 20.17
C ALA A 109 15.38 -22.41 20.58
N LEU A 110 16.49 -21.97 19.96
CA LEU A 110 17.84 -22.40 20.35
C LEU A 110 18.26 -21.85 21.71
N LEU A 111 17.86 -20.61 22.03
CA LEU A 111 18.14 -19.97 23.32
C LEU A 111 17.22 -20.46 24.45
N ALA A 112 16.06 -21.03 24.12
CA ALA A 112 15.14 -21.59 25.10
C ALA A 112 15.76 -22.81 25.82
N ARG A 113 15.80 -22.72 27.15
CA ARG A 113 16.31 -23.77 28.06
C ARG A 113 15.16 -24.65 28.56
N GLU A 114 15.18 -25.01 29.84
CA GLU A 114 14.20 -25.93 30.45
C GLU A 114 12.84 -25.26 30.74
N THR A 115 12.82 -23.94 30.87
CA THR A 115 11.61 -23.17 31.19
C THR A 115 11.47 -21.95 30.29
N VAL A 116 10.24 -21.48 30.17
CA VAL A 116 9.87 -20.22 29.52
C VAL A 116 9.03 -19.39 30.47
N LEU A 117 9.00 -18.09 30.25
CA LEU A 117 8.15 -17.16 30.98
C LEU A 117 6.67 -17.38 30.59
N GLU A 118 5.88 -17.92 31.51
CA GLU A 118 4.45 -18.24 31.28
C GLU A 118 3.61 -17.01 30.90
N SER A 119 3.97 -15.83 31.42
CA SER A 119 3.30 -14.57 31.12
C SER A 119 3.70 -13.96 29.77
N ALA A 120 4.69 -14.53 29.06
CA ALA A 120 5.18 -13.97 27.80
C ALA A 120 4.08 -13.89 26.73
N GLY A 121 3.19 -14.88 26.65
CA GLY A 121 2.04 -14.85 25.74
C GLY A 121 1.15 -13.62 25.96
N ALA A 122 0.85 -13.29 27.22
CA ALA A 122 0.05 -12.11 27.58
C ALA A 122 0.81 -10.80 27.31
N ILE A 123 2.10 -10.73 27.66
CA ILE A 123 2.95 -9.55 27.44
C ILE A 123 3.04 -9.23 25.95
N VAL A 124 3.38 -10.22 25.11
CA VAL A 124 3.50 -10.05 23.66
C VAL A 124 2.15 -9.64 23.07
N THR A 125 1.07 -10.31 23.45
CA THR A 125 -0.28 -9.96 22.96
C THR A 125 -0.66 -8.53 23.31
N ALA A 126 -0.44 -8.12 24.56
CA ALA A 126 -0.71 -6.74 25.01
C ALA A 126 0.14 -5.72 24.24
N ALA A 127 1.44 -5.99 24.07
CA ALA A 127 2.34 -5.13 23.31
C ALA A 127 1.90 -5.00 21.84
N CYS A 128 1.53 -6.12 21.18
CA CYS A 128 1.01 -6.11 19.81
C CYS A 128 -0.29 -5.31 19.70
N VAL A 129 -1.26 -5.52 20.59
CA VAL A 129 -2.54 -4.78 20.59
C VAL A 129 -2.31 -3.29 20.80
N LEU A 130 -1.47 -2.89 21.75
CA LEU A 130 -1.13 -1.50 22.01
C LEU A 130 -0.41 -0.86 20.81
N GLY A 131 0.57 -1.57 20.23
CA GLY A 131 1.30 -1.11 19.05
C GLY A 131 0.39 -0.91 17.83
N ILE A 132 -0.46 -1.88 17.52
CA ILE A 132 -1.43 -1.79 16.41
C ILE A 132 -2.40 -0.62 16.65
N THR A 133 -2.90 -0.47 17.88
CA THR A 133 -3.82 0.63 18.23
C THR A 133 -3.14 1.98 18.07
N TYR A 134 -1.91 2.13 18.55
CA TYR A 134 -1.12 3.35 18.41
C TYR A 134 -0.86 3.71 16.95
N ILE A 135 -0.36 2.77 16.14
CA ILE A 135 -0.10 3.01 14.71
C ILE A 135 -1.39 3.35 13.96
N THR A 136 -2.49 2.65 14.27
CA THR A 136 -3.80 2.91 13.66
C THR A 136 -4.28 4.32 13.99
N TRP A 137 -4.14 4.74 15.26
CA TRP A 137 -4.51 6.08 15.69
C TRP A 137 -3.68 7.16 14.98
N GLN A 138 -2.35 7.01 14.93
CA GLN A 138 -1.46 7.94 14.21
C GLN A 138 -1.79 8.00 12.72
N THR A 139 -2.06 6.85 12.10
CA THR A 139 -2.46 6.77 10.69
C THR A 139 -3.78 7.49 10.44
N GLN A 140 -4.77 7.36 11.33
CA GLN A 140 -6.04 8.06 11.21
C GLN A 140 -5.87 9.58 11.33
N LEU A 141 -5.01 10.05 12.25
CA LEU A 141 -4.70 11.47 12.38
C LEU A 141 -4.05 12.02 11.11
N GLY A 142 -3.04 11.32 10.57
CA GLY A 142 -2.39 11.70 9.32
C GLY A 142 -3.35 11.69 8.12
N ASN A 143 -4.23 10.69 8.03
CA ASN A 143 -5.23 10.60 6.97
C ASN A 143 -6.23 11.77 7.04
N ARG A 144 -6.71 12.17 8.22
CA ARG A 144 -7.61 13.32 8.37
C ARG A 144 -6.96 14.62 7.90
N GLN A 145 -5.67 14.82 8.21
CA GLN A 145 -4.93 15.98 7.72
C GLN A 145 -4.73 15.93 6.19
N ALA A 146 -4.44 14.74 5.65
CA ALA A 146 -4.31 14.55 4.21
C ALA A 146 -5.64 14.74 3.47
N GLU A 147 -6.77 14.37 4.07
CA GLU A 147 -8.12 14.60 3.54
C GLU A 147 -8.42 16.10 3.44
N LYS A 148 -8.20 16.88 4.50
CA LYS A 148 -8.36 18.34 4.46
C LYS A 148 -7.51 18.99 3.35
N LYS A 149 -6.23 18.62 3.26
CA LYS A 149 -5.34 19.11 2.19
C LYS A 149 -5.81 18.69 0.78
N ARG A 150 -6.47 17.54 0.64
CA ARG A 150 -7.06 17.11 -0.64
C ARG A 150 -8.29 17.95 -0.98
N GLU A 151 -9.15 18.24 -0.02
CA GLU A 151 -10.33 19.09 -0.20
C GLU A 151 -9.93 20.50 -0.63
N GLU A 152 -8.96 21.10 0.07
CA GLU A 152 -8.40 22.42 -0.27
C GLU A 152 -7.84 22.45 -1.69
N ARG A 153 -7.02 21.47 -2.07
CA ARG A 153 -6.48 21.38 -3.44
C ARG A 153 -7.56 21.16 -4.48
N ASN A 154 -8.56 20.32 -4.21
CA ASN A 154 -9.64 20.07 -5.16
C ASN A 154 -10.50 21.31 -5.40
N ALA A 155 -10.75 22.10 -4.35
CA ALA A 155 -11.44 23.39 -4.47
C ALA A 155 -10.63 24.37 -5.32
N PHE A 156 -9.34 24.53 -5.03
CA PHE A 156 -8.44 25.38 -5.81
C PHE A 156 -8.33 24.94 -7.28
N LEU A 157 -8.21 23.64 -7.55
CA LEU A 157 -8.09 23.12 -8.92
C LEU A 157 -9.34 23.41 -9.76
N ALA A 158 -10.53 23.34 -9.17
CA ALA A 158 -11.76 23.66 -9.88
C ALA A 158 -11.79 25.13 -10.33
N GLU A 159 -11.37 26.04 -9.45
CA GLU A 159 -11.28 27.48 -9.74
C GLU A 159 -10.17 27.78 -10.76
N ALA A 160 -8.97 27.25 -10.55
CA ALA A 160 -7.83 27.45 -11.45
C ALA A 160 -8.10 26.92 -12.87
N VAL A 161 -8.84 25.83 -13.02
CA VAL A 161 -9.25 25.33 -14.34
C VAL A 161 -10.23 26.29 -15.01
N GLN A 162 -11.20 26.86 -14.27
CA GLN A 162 -12.15 27.83 -14.82
C GLN A 162 -11.46 29.14 -15.23
N GLU A 163 -10.54 29.64 -14.41
CA GLU A 163 -9.73 30.83 -14.71
C GLU A 163 -8.86 30.61 -15.95
N ASN A 164 -8.16 29.49 -16.03
CA ASN A 164 -7.35 29.16 -17.21
C ASN A 164 -8.21 29.06 -18.49
N GLN A 165 -9.45 28.57 -18.38
CA GLN A 165 -10.39 28.51 -19.51
C GLN A 165 -10.91 29.89 -19.91
N SER A 166 -11.11 30.81 -18.96
CA SER A 166 -11.59 32.17 -19.26
C SER A 166 -10.49 33.07 -19.84
N MET A 167 -9.24 32.84 -19.44
CA MET A 167 -8.05 33.53 -19.96
C MET A 167 -7.48 32.89 -21.24
N ALA A 168 -8.04 31.77 -21.68
CA ALA A 168 -7.57 31.08 -22.87
C ALA A 168 -7.62 32.00 -24.09
N GLN A 169 -6.45 32.33 -24.65
CA GLN A 169 -6.35 33.12 -25.87
C GLN A 169 -6.91 32.34 -27.07
N GLN A 170 -7.32 33.06 -28.12
CA GLN A 170 -7.73 32.42 -29.36
C GLN A 170 -6.62 31.52 -29.89
N VAL A 171 -7.01 30.35 -30.39
CA VAL A 171 -6.07 29.34 -30.85
C VAL A 171 -5.22 29.92 -31.99
N PRO A 172 -3.88 29.95 -31.87
CA PRO A 172 -3.00 30.47 -32.91
C PRO A 172 -3.17 29.70 -34.24
N SER A 173 -2.75 30.32 -35.35
CA SER A 173 -2.78 29.64 -36.65
C SER A 173 -1.95 28.35 -36.59
N PRO A 174 -2.32 27.28 -37.33
CA PRO A 174 -1.63 26.00 -37.23
C PRO A 174 -0.12 26.07 -37.47
N GLU A 175 0.32 26.98 -38.33
CA GLU A 175 1.73 27.19 -38.71
C GLU A 175 2.55 27.89 -37.62
N SER A 176 1.90 28.57 -36.66
CA SER A 176 2.60 29.29 -35.59
C SER A 176 2.66 28.52 -34.27
N ARG A 177 2.25 27.24 -34.25
CA ARG A 177 2.20 26.41 -33.03
C ARG A 177 3.51 25.64 -32.85
N GLU A 178 3.99 25.57 -31.62
CA GLU A 178 5.17 24.76 -31.25
C GLU A 178 4.90 23.25 -31.29
N ALA A 179 3.65 22.84 -31.06
CA ALA A 179 3.22 21.45 -31.11
C ALA A 179 2.26 21.21 -32.28
N ASP A 180 2.57 20.20 -33.10
CA ASP A 180 1.68 19.74 -34.16
C ASP A 180 0.48 18.97 -33.58
N LEU A 181 -0.56 18.79 -34.41
CA LEU A 181 -1.79 18.11 -33.99
C LEU A 181 -1.51 16.68 -33.50
N ARG A 182 -0.53 15.99 -34.10
CA ARG A 182 -0.15 14.64 -33.73
C ARG A 182 0.39 14.59 -32.30
N THR A 183 1.30 15.49 -31.96
CA THR A 183 1.88 15.61 -30.61
C THR A 183 0.81 15.95 -29.59
N LEU A 184 -0.11 16.87 -29.92
CA LEU A 184 -1.22 17.22 -29.02
C LEU A 184 -2.16 16.02 -28.78
N ARG A 185 -2.48 15.25 -29.82
CA ARG A 185 -3.30 14.02 -29.67
C ARG A 185 -2.59 12.95 -28.87
N PHE A 186 -1.27 12.81 -29.05
CA PHE A 186 -0.47 11.91 -28.24
C PHE A 186 -0.48 12.31 -26.76
N VAL A 187 -0.27 13.59 -26.44
CA VAL A 187 -0.33 14.10 -25.06
C VAL A 187 -1.74 13.90 -24.48
N GLN A 188 -2.79 14.21 -25.24
CA GLN A 188 -4.17 13.96 -24.82
C GLN A 188 -4.37 12.47 -24.49
N TRP A 189 -3.92 11.57 -25.36
CA TRP A 189 -4.02 10.13 -25.12
C TRP A 189 -3.27 9.68 -23.87
N VAL A 190 -2.05 10.17 -23.63
CA VAL A 190 -1.29 9.88 -22.40
C VAL A 190 -2.04 10.39 -21.16
N LEU A 191 -2.62 11.58 -21.22
CA LEU A 191 -3.41 12.15 -20.13
C LEU A 191 -4.70 11.35 -19.88
N GLU A 192 -5.42 10.98 -20.93
CA GLU A 192 -6.62 10.15 -20.84
C GLU A 192 -6.31 8.77 -20.25
N MET A 193 -5.22 8.14 -20.69
CA MET A 193 -4.74 6.88 -20.12
C MET A 193 -4.34 7.03 -18.65
N GLY A 194 -3.69 8.14 -18.27
CA GLY A 194 -3.33 8.44 -16.88
C GLY A 194 -4.53 8.77 -15.98
N LEU A 195 -5.63 9.27 -16.58
CA LEU A 195 -6.89 9.58 -15.90
C LEU A 195 -7.91 8.44 -15.95
N ALA A 196 -7.63 7.38 -16.72
CA ALA A 196 -8.51 6.23 -16.86
C ALA A 196 -8.69 5.52 -15.50
N PRO A 197 -9.87 4.93 -15.24
CA PRO A 197 -10.06 4.10 -14.05
C PRO A 197 -9.03 2.96 -14.00
N MET A 198 -8.57 2.60 -12.79
CA MET A 198 -7.58 1.52 -12.59
C MET A 198 -8.02 0.15 -13.15
N ASP A 199 -9.33 -0.06 -13.29
CA ASP A 199 -9.91 -1.31 -13.81
C ASP A 199 -10.23 -1.21 -15.32
N ASP A 200 -9.90 -0.08 -15.97
CA ASP A 200 -10.13 0.15 -17.39
C ASP A 200 -8.85 -0.11 -18.19
N PHE A 201 -8.74 -1.34 -18.70
CA PHE A 201 -7.63 -1.77 -19.54
C PHE A 201 -7.86 -1.48 -21.02
N SER A 202 -8.88 -0.70 -21.39
CA SER A 202 -9.16 -0.37 -22.80
C SER A 202 -7.94 0.23 -23.51
N TYR A 203 -7.14 1.04 -22.81
CA TYR A 203 -5.90 1.63 -23.31
C TYR A 203 -4.71 0.65 -23.39
N GLN A 204 -4.71 -0.45 -22.63
CA GLN A 204 -3.62 -1.45 -22.68
C GLN A 204 -3.71 -2.37 -23.91
N TYR A 205 -4.91 -2.57 -24.46
CA TYR A 205 -5.12 -3.38 -25.67
C TYR A 205 -5.08 -2.55 -26.95
N VAL A 206 -4.94 -1.23 -26.87
CA VAL A 206 -4.54 -0.40 -28.01
C VAL A 206 -3.02 -0.52 -28.17
N THR A 207 -2.58 -1.71 -28.58
CA THR A 207 -1.29 -1.90 -29.27
C THR A 207 -1.22 -0.86 -30.40
N PRO A 208 -0.05 -0.31 -30.77
CA PRO A 208 0.05 0.66 -31.86
C PRO A 208 -0.28 0.02 -33.22
N ALA A 209 -1.58 -0.20 -33.49
CA ALA A 209 -2.14 -0.16 -34.84
C ALA A 209 -2.10 1.27 -35.40
N LEU A 210 -1.52 2.22 -34.65
CA LEU A 210 -1.13 3.56 -35.05
C LEU A 210 0.04 3.62 -36.05
N GLU A 211 0.62 2.48 -36.44
CA GLU A 211 1.66 2.45 -37.48
C GLU A 211 1.11 2.26 -38.90
N LEU A 212 -0.19 1.97 -39.10
CA LEU A 212 -0.69 1.69 -40.47
C LEU A 212 -1.93 2.44 -40.95
N ASP A 213 -2.67 3.18 -40.13
CA ASP A 213 -3.81 3.93 -40.67
C ASP A 213 -4.26 5.08 -39.77
N MET A 214 -3.59 6.24 -39.86
CA MET A 214 -4.27 7.52 -39.66
C MET A 214 -5.19 7.82 -40.87
N ARG A 215 -6.05 6.86 -41.23
CA ARG A 215 -7.27 7.16 -41.95
C ARG A 215 -8.04 8.16 -41.09
N PRO A 216 -8.61 9.22 -41.68
CA PRO A 216 -9.35 10.20 -40.92
C PRO A 216 -10.48 9.47 -40.20
N LEU A 217 -10.41 9.41 -38.87
CA LEU A 217 -11.55 9.10 -38.01
C LEU A 217 -12.55 10.26 -38.14
N LEU A 218 -13.16 10.33 -39.32
CA LEU A 218 -14.38 11.02 -39.71
C LEU A 218 -15.59 10.21 -39.22
N ILE A 219 -15.52 9.64 -38.02
CA ILE A 219 -16.67 8.98 -37.41
C ILE A 219 -17.12 9.84 -36.22
N SER A 220 -18.14 10.63 -36.51
CA SER A 220 -19.20 11.08 -35.60
C SER A 220 -18.91 12.25 -34.65
N TYR A 221 -18.67 13.44 -35.21
CA TYR A 221 -19.20 14.69 -34.63
C TYR A 221 -20.52 15.11 -35.32
N THR A 222 -21.32 14.16 -35.82
CA THR A 222 -22.60 14.42 -36.53
C THR A 222 -23.84 14.25 -35.65
N VAL A 223 -23.75 14.43 -34.33
CA VAL A 223 -24.94 14.45 -33.46
C VAL A 223 -24.82 15.56 -32.41
N LEU A 224 -24.74 16.81 -32.86
CA LEU A 224 -25.13 17.99 -32.09
C LEU A 224 -25.47 19.12 -33.09
N LYS A 225 -26.64 19.00 -33.72
CA LYS A 225 -27.48 20.14 -34.11
C LYS A 225 -28.79 20.02 -33.34
#